data_AF-A0A967X247-F1
#
_entry.id   AF-A0A967X247-F1
#
_cell.length_a   1.000
_cell.length_b   1.000
_cell.length_c   1.000
_cell.angle_alpha   90.00
_cell.angle_beta   90.00
_cell.angle_gamma   90.00
#
_symmetry.space_group_name_H-M   'P 1'
#
loop_
_entity.id
_entity.type
_entity.pdbx_description
1 polymer ?
#
loop_
_entity_poly.entity_id
_entity_poly.type
_entity_poly.pdbx_seq_one_letter_code
_entity_poly.pdbx_strand_id
1 'polypeptide(L)'
;TAEGKAKVLDFGLAKAYDPATASDPMRSATVTSAGTVAGLILGTAAYMSPEQASGQPTDRRADIWSFGVMLHEMLSNKRLFEGETISHTLADVLRKPIELGDLPESTPPRIRRLLERCLERDKMR
;
A
#
# COMPACT_ATOMS: atom_id res chain seq x y z
N THR A 1 2.72 -20.06 -7.71
CA THR A 1 3.68 -21.19 -7.55
C THR A 1 3.36 -22.25 -8.58
N ALA A 2 4.23 -23.25 -8.80
CA ALA A 2 3.96 -24.36 -9.72
C ALA A 2 2.63 -25.10 -9.45
N GLU A 3 2.06 -24.93 -8.26
CA GLU A 3 0.80 -25.55 -7.81
C GLU A 3 -0.40 -24.57 -7.80
N GLY A 4 -0.31 -23.38 -8.41
CA GLY A 4 -1.39 -22.39 -8.39
C GLY A 4 -1.66 -21.73 -7.03
N LYS A 5 -0.83 -21.99 -6.02
CA LYS A 5 -0.92 -21.36 -4.69
C LYS A 5 -0.17 -20.03 -4.66
N ALA A 6 -0.75 -19.03 -4.01
CA ALA A 6 -0.05 -17.81 -3.62
C ALA A 6 0.80 -18.06 -2.37
N LYS A 7 2.00 -17.47 -2.31
CA LYS A 7 2.87 -17.49 -1.14
C LYS A 7 3.26 -16.05 -0.83
N VAL A 8 3.05 -15.63 0.41
CA VAL A 8 3.57 -14.36 0.91
C VAL A 8 5.04 -14.57 1.28
N LEU A 9 5.90 -13.71 0.77
CA LEU A 9 7.35 -13.78 0.96
C LEU A 9 7.83 -12.43 1.52
N ASP A 10 9.06 -12.43 2.03
CA ASP A 10 9.74 -11.23 2.55
C ASP A 10 9.10 -10.63 3.82
N PHE A 11 9.28 -11.33 4.94
CA PHE A 11 8.91 -10.85 6.27
C PHE A 11 9.96 -9.90 6.88
N GLY A 12 10.93 -9.39 6.11
CA GLY A 12 12.05 -8.59 6.62
C GLY A 12 11.62 -7.29 7.31
N LEU A 13 10.39 -6.85 7.07
CA LEU A 13 9.78 -5.64 7.64
C LEU A 13 8.66 -5.92 8.63
N ALA A 14 8.34 -7.19 8.86
CA ALA A 14 7.26 -7.60 9.74
C ALA A 14 7.58 -7.20 11.19
N LYS A 15 6.70 -6.42 11.82
CA LYS A 15 6.74 -6.16 13.26
C LYS A 15 5.69 -7.00 13.95
N ALA A 16 6.08 -7.68 15.03
CA ALA A 16 5.10 -8.19 15.98
C ALA A 16 4.34 -6.99 16.55
N TYR A 17 3.01 -7.04 16.51
CA TYR A 17 2.18 -5.97 17.04
C TYR A 17 2.31 -5.97 18.57
N ASP A 18 3.21 -5.13 19.09
CA ASP A 18 3.31 -4.80 20.50
C ASP A 18 2.88 -3.34 20.67
N PRO A 19 1.76 -3.05 21.37
CA PRO A 19 1.26 -1.70 21.56
C PRO A 19 2.27 -0.76 22.26
N ALA A 20 3.35 -1.28 22.85
CA ALA A 20 4.37 -0.49 23.53
C ALA A 20 5.54 0.02 22.64
N THR A 21 5.72 -0.47 21.39
CA THR A 21 6.95 -0.21 20.58
C THR A 21 6.72 0.32 19.17
N ALA A 22 5.57 0.93 18.89
CA ALA A 22 5.16 1.39 17.56
C ALA A 22 5.89 2.67 17.03
N SER A 23 7.21 2.82 17.19
CA SER A 23 7.88 4.13 17.10
C SER A 23 8.78 4.39 15.89
N ASP A 24 8.81 3.56 14.84
CA ASP A 24 9.52 3.95 13.60
C ASP A 24 9.03 3.16 12.36
N PRO A 25 8.15 3.74 11.53
CA PRO A 25 7.70 3.13 10.27
C PRO A 25 8.77 3.15 9.19
N MET A 26 9.70 4.11 9.23
CA MET A 26 10.67 4.38 8.16
C MET A 26 11.83 3.38 8.19
N ARG A 27 12.14 2.82 9.38
CA ARG A 27 13.04 1.66 9.53
C ARG A 27 12.43 0.33 9.07
N SER A 28 11.11 0.27 8.97
CA SER A 28 10.35 -0.90 8.47
C SER A 28 9.98 -0.74 6.99
N ALA A 29 10.39 0.32 6.30
CA ALA A 29 10.51 0.27 4.85
C ALA A 29 11.87 -0.38 4.53
N THR A 30 11.97 -1.13 3.43
CA THR A 30 13.23 -1.73 2.95
C THR A 30 14.21 -0.61 2.58
N VAL A 31 14.80 0.04 3.58
CA VAL A 31 16.04 0.80 3.46
C VAL A 31 17.13 -0.24 3.58
N THR A 32 17.24 -1.10 2.56
CA THR A 32 18.43 -1.93 2.39
C THR A 32 19.62 -0.98 2.38
N SER A 33 20.53 -1.19 3.33
CA SER A 33 21.84 -0.54 3.46
C SER A 33 22.80 -0.89 2.31
N ALA A 34 22.28 -1.03 1.10
CA ALA A 34 23.01 -1.29 -0.14
C ALA A 34 22.26 -0.62 -1.30
N GLY A 35 22.60 0.64 -1.57
CA GLY A 35 22.29 1.32 -2.82
C GLY A 35 20.90 1.95 -2.91
N THR A 36 20.87 3.27 -3.11
CA THR A 36 19.69 4.03 -3.56
C THR A 36 19.18 3.49 -4.90
N VAL A 37 18.20 2.57 -4.85
CA VAL A 37 17.40 2.15 -6.01
C VAL A 37 16.13 2.99 -6.03
N ALA A 38 16.22 4.21 -6.55
CA ALA A 38 15.10 5.18 -6.57
C ALA A 38 13.80 4.58 -7.14
N GLY A 39 13.88 3.66 -8.12
CA GLY A 39 12.73 2.96 -8.69
C GLY A 39 12.10 1.89 -7.79
N LEU A 40 12.89 1.20 -6.96
CA LEU A 40 12.38 0.19 -6.01
C LEU A 40 11.71 0.87 -4.80
N ILE A 41 12.28 1.99 -4.35
CA ILE A 41 11.73 2.80 -3.26
C ILE A 41 10.44 3.49 -3.72
N LEU A 42 10.42 4.06 -4.92
CA LEU A 42 9.21 4.63 -5.52
C LEU A 42 8.11 3.56 -5.70
N GLY A 43 8.50 2.36 -6.16
CA GLY A 43 7.60 1.21 -6.28
C GLY A 43 6.97 0.84 -4.95
N THR A 44 7.74 0.81 -3.85
CA THR A 44 7.21 0.50 -2.52
C THR A 44 6.35 1.64 -1.96
N ALA A 45 6.73 2.90 -2.20
CA ALA A 45 6.01 4.08 -1.74
C ALA A 45 4.56 4.14 -2.26
N ALA A 46 4.31 3.64 -3.47
CA ALA A 46 2.97 3.59 -4.05
C ALA A 46 2.00 2.67 -3.27
N TYR A 47 2.51 1.70 -2.51
CA TYR A 47 1.66 0.78 -1.72
C TYR A 47 1.58 1.15 -0.24
N MET A 48 2.29 2.20 0.20
CA MET A 48 2.26 2.64 1.59
C MET A 48 0.89 3.16 1.99
N SER A 49 0.51 2.89 3.23
CA SER A 49 -0.70 3.44 3.85
C SER A 49 -0.56 4.94 4.17
N PRO A 50 -1.68 5.67 4.35
CA PRO A 50 -1.65 7.08 4.73
C PRO A 50 -0.89 7.35 6.03
N GLU A 51 -0.99 6.45 7.00
CA GLU A 51 -0.24 6.54 8.26
C GLU A 51 1.27 6.35 8.05
N GLN A 52 1.69 5.41 7.19
CA GLN A 52 3.11 5.24 6.85
C GLN A 52 3.63 6.46 6.09
N ALA A 53 2.88 6.97 5.11
CA ALA A 53 3.25 8.17 4.35
C ALA A 53 3.34 9.43 5.23
N SER A 54 2.55 9.48 6.32
CA SER A 54 2.59 10.57 7.31
C SER A 54 3.60 10.35 8.45
N GLY A 55 4.34 9.24 8.45
CA GLY A 55 5.25 8.87 9.55
C GLY A 55 4.55 8.55 10.89
N GLN A 56 3.25 8.24 10.86
CA GLN A 56 2.45 7.91 12.03
C GLN A 56 2.58 6.42 12.40
N PRO A 57 2.25 6.05 13.65
CA PRO A 57 2.20 4.65 14.06
C PRO A 57 1.31 3.81 13.14
N THR A 58 1.90 2.72 12.64
CA THR A 58 1.27 1.79 11.71
C THR A 58 0.64 0.62 12.46
N ASP A 59 -0.54 0.20 12.01
CA ASP A 59 -1.23 -0.99 12.52
C ASP A 59 -1.65 -1.90 11.34
N ARG A 60 -2.38 -2.98 11.63
CA ARG A 60 -2.85 -3.94 10.62
C ARG A 60 -3.64 -3.33 9.44
N ARG A 61 -4.19 -2.12 9.57
CA ARG A 61 -4.88 -1.42 8.47
C ARG A 61 -3.93 -1.09 7.32
N ALA A 62 -2.63 -0.96 7.58
CA ALA A 62 -1.67 -0.72 6.53
C ALA A 62 -1.57 -1.88 5.53
N ASP A 63 -1.57 -3.12 6.03
CA ASP A 63 -1.56 -4.29 5.14
C ASP A 63 -2.86 -4.38 4.31
N ILE A 64 -4.00 -4.00 4.89
CA ILE A 64 -5.30 -3.94 4.20
C ILE A 64 -5.27 -2.87 3.09
N TRP A 65 -4.67 -1.71 3.38
CA TRP A 65 -4.47 -0.66 2.40
C TRP A 65 -3.59 -1.12 1.24
N SER A 66 -2.40 -1.65 1.53
CA SER A 66 -1.47 -2.15 0.52
C SER A 66 -2.11 -3.25 -0.34
N PHE A 67 -2.90 -4.14 0.28
CA PHE A 67 -3.70 -5.13 -0.45
C PHE A 67 -4.72 -4.47 -1.38
N GLY A 68 -5.42 -3.43 -0.93
CA GLY A 68 -6.36 -2.67 -1.75
C GLY A 68 -5.70 -2.03 -2.97
N VAL A 69 -4.54 -1.40 -2.78
CA VAL A 69 -3.77 -0.80 -3.88
C VAL A 69 -3.33 -1.85 -4.89
N MET A 70 -2.76 -2.97 -4.40
CA MET A 70 -2.33 -4.08 -5.25
C MET A 70 -3.51 -4.70 -6.02
N LEU A 71 -4.64 -4.94 -5.35
CA LEU A 71 -5.83 -5.51 -5.99
C LEU A 71 -6.39 -4.57 -7.07
N HIS A 72 -6.44 -3.26 -6.81
CA HIS A 72 -6.82 -2.29 -7.83
C HIS A 72 -5.90 -2.36 -9.05
N GLU A 73 -4.59 -2.36 -8.85
CA GLU A 73 -3.61 -2.41 -9.94
C GLU A 73 -3.72 -3.70 -10.75
N MET A 74 -3.91 -4.85 -10.11
CA MET A 74 -4.12 -6.13 -10.82
C MET A 74 -5.39 -6.14 -11.68
N LEU A 75 -6.46 -5.48 -11.22
CA LEU A 75 -7.75 -5.47 -11.92
C LEU A 75 -7.80 -4.43 -13.05
N SER A 76 -7.20 -3.26 -12.84
CA SER A 76 -7.20 -2.15 -13.79
C SER A 76 -6.00 -2.15 -14.73
N ASN A 77 -4.94 -2.89 -14.40
CA ASN A 77 -3.63 -2.79 -15.01
C ASN A 77 -3.05 -1.35 -14.97
N LYS A 78 -3.45 -0.56 -13.97
CA LYS A 78 -3.03 0.83 -13.76
C LYS A 78 -2.62 1.06 -12.31
N ARG A 79 -1.52 1.80 -12.11
CA ARG A 79 -1.10 2.23 -10.78
C ARG A 79 -2.05 3.26 -10.22
N LEU A 80 -2.42 3.06 -8.95
CA LEU A 80 -3.30 3.99 -8.26
C LEU A 80 -2.55 5.29 -7.89
N PHE A 81 -1.29 5.18 -7.50
CA PHE A 81 -0.40 6.28 -7.15
C PHE A 81 0.90 6.16 -7.95
N GLU A 82 1.22 7.20 -8.72
CA GLU A 82 2.40 7.22 -9.59
C GLU A 82 2.88 8.67 -9.74
N GLY A 83 3.53 9.18 -8.70
CA GLY A 83 4.12 10.51 -8.73
C GLY A 83 5.52 10.50 -9.36
N GLU A 84 5.91 11.62 -9.97
CA GLU A 84 7.25 11.77 -10.59
C GLU A 84 8.41 11.59 -9.60
N THR A 85 8.15 11.81 -8.30
CA THR A 85 9.09 11.64 -7.21
C THR A 85 8.46 10.84 -6.08
N ILE A 86 9.29 10.36 -5.14
CA ILE A 86 8.82 9.69 -3.92
C ILE A 86 7.90 10.64 -3.14
N SER A 87 8.31 11.90 -2.96
CA SER A 87 7.51 12.90 -2.26
C SER A 87 6.17 13.18 -2.95
N HIS A 88 6.12 13.19 -4.29
CA HIS A 88 4.87 13.29 -5.04
C HIS A 88 3.98 12.06 -4.83
N THR A 89 4.55 10.86 -4.85
CA THR A 89 3.80 9.61 -4.61
C THR A 89 3.22 9.55 -3.20
N LEU A 90 4.02 9.88 -2.17
CA LEU A 90 3.55 9.94 -0.79
C LEU A 90 2.47 11.00 -0.60
N ALA A 91 2.63 12.14 -1.26
CA ALA A 91 1.60 13.15 -1.33
C ALA A 91 0.29 12.59 -1.89
N ASP A 92 0.33 11.90 -3.01
CA ASP A 92 -0.86 11.31 -3.65
C ASP A 92 -1.53 10.26 -2.76
N VAL A 93 -0.74 9.42 -2.07
CA VAL A 93 -1.26 8.47 -1.08
C VAL A 93 -2.13 9.20 -0.05
N LEU A 94 -1.70 10.39 0.41
CA LEU A 94 -2.43 11.17 1.41
C LEU A 94 -3.67 11.88 0.87
N ARG A 95 -3.65 12.39 -0.37
CA ARG A 95 -4.66 13.37 -0.83
C ARG A 95 -5.34 13.10 -2.17
N LYS A 96 -4.83 12.20 -3.01
CA LYS A 96 -5.42 11.92 -4.32
C LYS A 96 -6.79 11.23 -4.17
N PRO A 97 -7.86 11.73 -4.81
CA PRO A 97 -9.13 11.00 -4.84
C PRO A 97 -8.96 9.57 -5.36
N ILE A 98 -9.61 8.60 -4.72
CA ILE A 98 -9.59 7.20 -5.17
C ILE A 98 -10.71 7.01 -6.18
N GLU A 99 -10.34 6.90 -7.46
CA GLU A 99 -11.30 6.68 -8.54
C GLU A 99 -11.26 5.22 -8.98
N LEU A 100 -12.37 4.51 -8.76
CA LEU A 100 -12.52 3.10 -9.17
C LEU A 100 -13.17 2.96 -10.56
N GLY A 101 -13.24 4.05 -11.32
CA GLY A 101 -13.80 4.09 -12.68
C GLY A 101 -12.98 3.28 -13.69
N ASP A 102 -11.68 3.12 -13.43
CA ASP A 102 -10.75 2.35 -14.26
C ASP A 102 -10.91 0.82 -14.13
N LEU A 103 -11.73 0.35 -13.20
CA LEU A 103 -11.99 -1.08 -13.06
C LEU A 103 -12.88 -1.58 -14.21
N PRO A 104 -12.58 -2.75 -14.80
CA PRO A 104 -13.40 -3.36 -15.85
C PRO A 104 -14.88 -3.43 -15.46
N GLU A 105 -15.79 -3.23 -16.42
CA GLU A 105 -17.24 -3.32 -16.20
C GLU A 105 -17.66 -4.69 -15.64
N SER A 106 -16.94 -5.74 -16.00
CA SER A 106 -17.14 -7.10 -15.48
C SER A 106 -16.76 -7.27 -14.01
N THR A 107 -16.13 -6.27 -13.37
CA THR A 107 -15.73 -6.33 -11.96
C THR A 107 -16.98 -6.38 -11.07
N PRO A 108 -17.17 -7.46 -10.29
CA PRO A 108 -18.37 -7.61 -9.47
C PRO A 108 -18.53 -6.45 -8.47
N PRO A 109 -19.77 -5.97 -8.20
CA PRO A 109 -20.00 -4.86 -7.27
C PRO A 109 -19.44 -5.09 -5.86
N ARG A 110 -19.39 -6.36 -5.42
CA ARG A 110 -18.78 -6.73 -4.12
C ARG A 110 -17.29 -6.45 -4.06
N ILE A 111 -16.57 -6.56 -5.17
CA ILE A 111 -15.14 -6.26 -5.25
C ILE A 111 -14.91 -4.75 -5.22
N ARG A 112 -15.77 -3.97 -5.90
CA ARG A 112 -15.74 -2.49 -5.82
C ARG A 112 -15.93 -2.02 -4.38
N ARG A 113 -16.94 -2.55 -3.69
CA ARG A 113 -17.18 -2.26 -2.26
C ARG A 113 -16.03 -2.72 -1.35
N LEU A 114 -15.36 -3.83 -1.68
CA LEU A 114 -14.16 -4.26 -0.94
C LEU A 114 -13.02 -3.25 -1.09
N LEU A 115 -12.75 -2.81 -2.32
CA LEU A 115 -11.71 -1.80 -2.60
C LEU A 115 -12.00 -0.48 -1.89
N GLU A 116 -13.25 -0.01 -1.91
CA GLU A 116 -13.67 1.19 -1.16
C GLU A 116 -13.32 1.07 0.33
N ARG A 117 -13.56 -0.09 0.94
CA ARG A 117 -13.24 -0.33 2.36
C ARG A 117 -11.75 -0.46 2.63
N CYS A 118 -11.00 -1.07 1.70
CA CYS A 118 -9.55 -1.21 1.83
C CYS A 118 -8.84 0.14 1.70
N LEU A 119 -9.35 1.03 0.85
CA LEU A 119 -8.74 2.31 0.48
C LEU A 119 -9.36 3.49 1.23
N GLU A 120 -9.99 3.23 2.37
CA GLU A 120 -10.47 4.26 3.30
C GLU A 120 -9.29 4.82 4.09
N ARG A 121 -9.08 6.15 4.01
CA ARG A 121 -7.94 6.83 4.63
C ARG A 121 -8.17 7.12 6.11
N ASP A 122 -9.42 7.30 6.49
CA ASP A 122 -9.76 7.63 7.87
C ASP A 122 -9.76 6.36 8.74
N LYS A 123 -8.94 6.37 9.80
CA LYS A 123 -8.87 5.28 10.78
C LYS A 123 -10.14 5.14 11.62
N MET A 124 -11.00 6.15 11.68
CA MET A 124 -12.20 6.19 12.53
C MET A 124 -13.49 5.85 11.78
N ARG A 125 -13.41 5.64 10.46
CA ARG A 125 -14.51 5.18 9.61
C ARG A 125 -14.36 3.70 9.28
#